data_AF-A0A518YGB9-F1
#
_entry.id   AF-A0A518YGB9-F1
#
_cell.length_a   1.000
_cell.length_b   1.000
_cell.length_c   1.000
_cell.angle_alpha   90.00
_cell.angle_beta   90.00
_cell.angle_gamma   90.00
#
_symmetry.space_group_name_H-M   'P 1'
#
loop_
_entity.id
_entity.type
_entity.pdbx_description
1 polymer ?
#
loop_
_entity_poly.entity_id
_entity_poly.type
_entity_poly.pdbx_seq_one_letter_code
_entity_poly.pdbx_strand_id
1 'polypeptide(L)'
;MKEELFKEKSRYITGFVLIIAAGLILYADNLLLFWAVLGGIYAVGFSEALRLFQVKASFSLYLILVLSWVAAYFNGRPIECALISAMVMASVIAYQKAHHSEAILPFLYPGVGFFALFGVYKDFGAVAIIWLLVVVVASDVGAFFGGKLLGKTPFTPTSPNKTLEGALIGVVLASVLGSFVGMGKLSGGFLMALLFSFLIALIAVFGDLYESYLKRRVGIKDSGKILPGHGGVLDRLDSMLFGALSLHALLYFLEVWKETAVFLGD
;
A
#
# COMPACT_ATOMS: atom_id res chain seq x y z
N MET A 1 8.30 14.39 29.68
CA MET A 1 8.17 15.82 29.28
C MET A 1 9.13 16.26 28.16
N LYS A 2 10.45 16.45 28.36
CA LYS A 2 11.34 16.92 27.25
C LYS A 2 11.46 15.90 26.11
N GLU A 3 11.59 14.61 26.40
CA GLU A 3 11.66 13.55 25.38
C GLU A 3 10.33 13.35 24.63
N GLU A 4 9.20 13.46 25.32
CA GLU A 4 7.87 13.38 24.68
C GLU A 4 7.62 14.56 23.74
N LEU A 5 7.98 15.78 24.17
CA LEU A 5 7.88 16.98 23.33
C LEU A 5 8.78 16.88 22.09
N PHE A 6 9.98 16.31 22.24
CA PHE A 6 10.90 16.08 21.12
C PHE A 6 10.36 15.02 20.15
N LYS A 7 9.72 13.97 20.67
CA LYS A 7 9.10 12.90 19.89
C LYS A 7 7.86 13.38 19.12
N GLU A 8 7.04 14.24 19.73
CA GLU A 8 5.93 14.92 19.04
C GLU A 8 6.44 15.85 17.94
N LYS A 9 7.43 16.70 18.23
CA LYS A 9 8.01 17.62 17.24
C LYS A 9 8.61 16.87 16.04
N SER A 10 9.32 15.76 16.29
CA SER A 10 9.86 14.89 15.23
C SER A 10 8.75 14.31 14.35
N ARG A 11 7.60 13.95 14.92
CA ARG A 11 6.46 13.41 14.16
C ARG A 11 5.84 14.44 13.22
N TYR A 12 5.69 15.70 13.63
CA TYR A 12 5.14 16.70 12.70
C TYR A 12 6.11 17.02 11.54
N ILE A 13 7.40 17.15 11.84
CA ILE A 13 8.43 17.48 10.85
C ILE A 13 8.56 16.35 9.82
N THR A 14 8.71 15.10 10.26
CA THR A 14 8.88 13.97 9.35
C THR A 14 7.64 13.78 8.47
N GLY A 15 6.43 13.96 9.02
CA GLY A 15 5.20 13.87 8.23
C GLY A 15 5.12 14.94 7.16
N PHE A 16 5.44 16.19 7.51
CA PHE A 16 5.46 17.30 6.57
C PHE A 16 6.49 17.10 5.45
N VAL A 17 7.70 16.63 5.79
CA VAL A 17 8.75 16.32 4.81
C VAL A 17 8.32 15.22 3.85
N LEU A 18 7.66 14.16 4.35
CA LEU A 18 7.17 13.06 3.51
C LEU A 18 6.09 13.53 2.53
N ILE A 19 5.17 14.39 2.98
CA ILE A 19 4.12 14.95 2.11
C ILE A 19 4.74 15.83 1.02
N ILE A 20 5.69 16.70 1.36
CA ILE A 20 6.38 17.53 0.37
C ILE A 20 7.16 16.65 -0.61
N ALA A 21 7.91 15.67 -0.12
CA ALA A 21 8.69 14.77 -0.98
C ALA A 21 7.77 14.01 -1.95
N ALA A 22 6.68 13.44 -1.46
CA ALA A 22 5.68 12.76 -2.30
C ALA A 22 5.08 13.73 -3.33
N GLY A 23 4.71 14.95 -2.91
CA GLY A 23 4.19 15.99 -3.79
C GLY A 23 5.16 16.39 -4.89
N LEU A 24 6.45 16.58 -4.57
CA LEU A 24 7.50 16.91 -5.53
C LEU A 24 7.75 15.77 -6.53
N ILE A 25 7.77 14.52 -6.07
CA ILE A 25 7.94 13.34 -6.92
C ILE A 25 6.77 13.23 -7.91
N LEU A 26 5.54 13.39 -7.43
CA LEU A 26 4.35 13.35 -8.28
C LEU A 26 4.25 14.54 -9.22
N TYR A 27 4.69 15.72 -8.78
CA TYR A 27 4.73 16.93 -9.61
C TYR A 27 5.79 16.85 -10.73
N ALA A 28 6.92 16.18 -10.49
CA ALA A 28 7.96 15.99 -11.49
C ALA A 28 7.51 15.12 -12.67
N ASP A 29 6.42 14.36 -12.50
CA ASP A 29 5.81 13.45 -13.48
C ASP A 29 6.82 12.63 -14.29
N ASN A 30 7.80 12.07 -13.58
CA ASN A 30 8.90 11.34 -14.18
C ASN A 30 8.88 9.87 -13.74
N LEU A 31 8.63 8.97 -14.69
CA LEU A 31 8.54 7.53 -14.44
C LEU A 31 9.81 6.94 -13.82
N LEU A 32 10.99 7.35 -14.30
CA LEU A 32 12.27 6.84 -13.79
C LEU A 32 12.50 7.29 -12.35
N LEU A 33 12.20 8.55 -12.04
CA LEU A 33 12.29 9.08 -10.67
C LEU A 33 11.34 8.33 -9.74
N PHE A 34 10.06 8.17 -10.14
CA PHE A 34 9.07 7.44 -9.36
C PHE A 34 9.49 5.99 -9.13
N TRP A 35 9.93 5.29 -10.18
CA TRP A 35 10.45 3.92 -10.10
C TRP A 35 11.67 3.80 -9.17
N ALA A 36 12.64 4.71 -9.28
CA ALA A 36 13.86 4.67 -8.49
C ALA A 36 13.58 4.93 -7.00
N VAL A 37 12.77 5.95 -6.69
CA VAL A 37 12.39 6.27 -5.31
C VAL A 37 11.55 5.15 -4.71
N LEU A 38 10.52 4.70 -5.43
CA LEU A 38 9.67 3.62 -4.96
C LEU A 38 10.45 2.31 -4.78
N GLY A 39 11.45 2.03 -5.63
CA GLY A 39 12.35 0.88 -5.48
C GLY A 39 13.19 0.93 -4.22
N GLY A 40 13.72 2.11 -3.87
CA GLY A 40 14.44 2.31 -2.61
C GLY A 40 13.55 2.08 -1.40
N ILE A 41 12.32 2.62 -1.44
CA ILE A 41 11.30 2.42 -0.40
C ILE A 41 10.92 0.93 -0.32
N TYR A 42 10.76 0.24 -1.45
CA TYR A 42 10.47 -1.18 -1.51
C TYR A 42 11.60 -2.01 -0.91
N ALA A 43 12.86 -1.72 -1.19
CA ALA A 43 13.99 -2.45 -0.60
C ALA A 43 14.02 -2.36 0.94
N VAL A 44 13.70 -1.18 1.50
CA VAL A 44 13.55 -0.99 2.95
C VAL A 44 12.33 -1.75 3.47
N GLY A 45 11.17 -1.60 2.82
CA GLY A 45 9.95 -2.29 3.20
C GLY A 45 10.10 -3.82 3.12
N PHE A 46 10.81 -4.34 2.13
CA PHE A 46 11.14 -5.76 2.01
C PHE A 46 12.00 -6.23 3.19
N SER A 47 12.98 -5.43 3.61
CA SER A 47 13.81 -5.71 4.79
C SER A 47 13.02 -5.68 6.12
N GLU A 48 11.99 -4.83 6.21
CA GLU A 48 11.01 -4.84 7.30
C GLU A 48 10.14 -6.10 7.25
N ALA A 49 9.64 -6.47 6.07
CA ALA A 49 8.83 -7.66 5.85
C ALA A 49 9.57 -8.95 6.24
N LEU A 50 10.85 -9.08 5.89
CA LEU A 50 11.67 -10.23 6.30
C LEU A 50 11.64 -10.43 7.82
N ARG A 51 11.68 -9.35 8.60
CA ARG A 51 11.56 -9.40 10.06
C ARG A 51 10.15 -9.79 10.51
N LEU A 52 9.12 -9.26 9.88
CA LEU A 52 7.72 -9.59 10.17
C LEU A 52 7.39 -11.07 9.90
N PHE A 53 7.96 -11.65 8.83
CA PHE A 53 7.79 -13.07 8.49
C PHE A 53 8.82 -13.99 9.16
N GLN A 54 9.71 -13.46 10.00
CA GLN A 54 10.79 -14.19 10.66
C GLN A 54 11.73 -14.92 9.68
N VAL A 55 11.93 -14.35 8.49
CA VAL A 55 12.82 -14.87 7.45
C VAL A 55 14.19 -14.22 7.59
N LYS A 56 15.25 -15.05 7.64
CA LYS A 56 16.62 -14.53 7.62
C LYS A 56 16.95 -13.96 6.24
N ALA A 57 17.48 -12.74 6.24
CA ALA A 57 18.02 -12.11 5.04
C ALA A 57 19.07 -13.00 4.36
N SER A 58 18.98 -13.14 3.04
CA SER A 58 19.94 -13.88 2.23
C SER A 58 20.20 -13.14 0.92
N PHE A 59 21.35 -13.40 0.31
CA PHE A 59 21.71 -12.79 -0.98
C PHE A 59 20.67 -13.11 -2.06
N SER A 60 20.19 -14.35 -2.14
CA SER A 60 19.19 -14.78 -3.13
C SER A 60 17.90 -13.97 -3.06
N LEU A 61 17.43 -13.63 -1.85
CA LEU A 61 16.22 -12.84 -1.66
C LEU A 61 16.37 -11.43 -2.25
N TYR A 62 17.47 -10.74 -1.94
CA TYR A 62 17.74 -9.41 -2.48
C TYR A 62 18.07 -9.43 -3.97
N LEU A 63 18.70 -10.49 -4.47
CA LEU A 63 18.94 -10.67 -5.89
C LEU A 63 17.62 -10.79 -6.65
N ILE A 64 16.70 -11.65 -6.19
CA ILE A 64 15.37 -11.80 -6.79
C ILE A 64 14.60 -10.48 -6.73
N LEU A 65 14.63 -9.78 -5.59
CA LEU A 65 14.01 -8.47 -5.40
C LEU A 65 14.51 -7.43 -6.43
N VAL A 66 15.82 -7.29 -6.58
CA VAL A 66 16.40 -6.30 -7.50
C VAL A 66 16.09 -6.65 -8.95
N LEU A 67 16.24 -7.93 -9.33
CA LEU A 67 15.95 -8.38 -10.69
C LEU A 67 14.47 -8.21 -11.04
N SER A 68 13.55 -8.54 -10.13
CA SER A 68 12.12 -8.37 -10.37
C SER A 68 11.72 -6.90 -10.44
N TRP A 69 12.31 -6.03 -9.61
CA TRP A 69 12.04 -4.59 -9.65
C TRP A 69 12.57 -3.92 -10.92
N VAL A 70 13.75 -4.32 -11.39
CA VAL A 70 14.30 -3.87 -12.67
C VAL A 70 13.43 -4.38 -13.82
N ALA A 71 13.00 -5.63 -13.79
CA ALA A 71 12.08 -6.18 -14.78
C ALA A 71 10.75 -5.41 -14.82
N ALA A 72 10.23 -4.96 -13.67
CA ALA A 72 9.01 -4.17 -13.56
C ALA A 72 9.03 -2.91 -14.45
N TYR A 73 10.19 -2.23 -14.52
CA TYR A 73 10.34 -1.02 -15.31
C TYR A 73 10.02 -1.27 -16.79
N PHE A 74 10.56 -2.36 -17.33
CA PHE A 74 10.42 -2.74 -18.74
C PHE A 74 9.14 -3.53 -19.03
N ASN A 75 8.56 -4.20 -18.04
CA ASN A 75 7.35 -4.99 -18.20
C ASN A 75 6.10 -4.10 -18.25
N GLY A 76 5.22 -4.30 -19.24
CA GLY A 76 3.91 -3.64 -19.31
C GLY A 76 2.96 -4.03 -18.17
N ARG A 77 3.26 -5.10 -17.42
CA ARG A 77 2.48 -5.58 -16.28
C ARG A 77 3.35 -5.77 -15.05
N PRO A 78 3.63 -4.70 -14.28
CA PRO A 78 4.51 -4.78 -13.12
C PRO A 78 4.09 -5.81 -12.08
N ILE A 79 2.79 -5.99 -11.82
CA ILE A 79 2.27 -6.92 -10.81
C ILE A 79 2.70 -8.37 -11.07
N GLU A 80 2.77 -8.78 -12.34
CA GLU A 80 3.22 -10.14 -12.71
C GLU A 80 4.67 -10.39 -12.26
N CYS A 81 5.52 -9.36 -12.20
CA CYS A 81 6.90 -9.49 -11.73
C CYS A 81 6.97 -9.89 -10.24
N ALA A 82 6.00 -9.44 -9.42
CA ALA A 82 5.88 -9.86 -8.02
C ALA A 82 5.54 -11.35 -7.92
N LEU A 83 4.55 -11.81 -8.69
CA LEU A 83 4.13 -13.21 -8.70
C LEU A 83 5.25 -14.13 -9.22
N ILE A 84 5.94 -13.72 -10.29
CA ILE A 84 7.11 -14.43 -10.81
C ILE A 84 8.21 -14.50 -9.73
N SER A 85 8.47 -13.42 -9.00
CA SER A 85 9.47 -13.44 -7.93
C SER A 85 9.12 -14.42 -6.80
N ALA A 86 7.85 -14.52 -6.43
CA ALA A 86 7.36 -15.51 -5.48
C ALA A 86 7.52 -16.95 -6.02
N MET A 87 7.22 -17.19 -7.30
CA MET A 87 7.40 -18.49 -7.94
C MET A 87 8.87 -18.89 -8.05
N VAL A 88 9.76 -17.96 -8.42
CA VAL A 88 11.20 -18.19 -8.46
C VAL A 88 11.72 -18.55 -7.07
N MET A 89 11.27 -17.85 -6.02
CA MET A 89 11.63 -18.19 -4.65
C MET A 89 11.13 -19.60 -4.27
N ALA A 90 9.91 -19.97 -4.65
CA ALA A 90 9.40 -21.33 -4.45
C ALA A 90 10.26 -22.39 -5.16
N SER A 91 10.70 -22.12 -6.39
CA SER A 91 11.61 -23.01 -7.13
C SER A 91 12.97 -23.13 -6.45
N VAL A 92 13.53 -22.04 -5.90
CA VAL A 92 14.79 -22.07 -5.14
C VAL A 92 14.66 -22.92 -3.88
N ILE A 93 13.56 -22.78 -3.14
CA ILE A 93 13.28 -23.60 -1.94
C ILE A 93 13.21 -25.08 -2.32
N ALA A 94 12.47 -25.42 -3.38
CA ALA A 94 12.33 -26.79 -3.87
C ALA A 94 13.67 -27.39 -4.30
N TYR A 95 14.47 -26.62 -5.05
CA TYR A 95 15.81 -27.04 -5.48
C TYR A 95 16.75 -27.30 -4.30
N GLN A 96 16.73 -26.41 -3.31
CA GLN A 96 17.56 -26.52 -2.10
C GLN A 96 17.03 -27.55 -1.09
N LYS A 97 15.84 -28.11 -1.30
CA LYS A 97 15.11 -28.94 -0.32
C LYS A 97 14.99 -28.26 1.05
N ALA A 98 14.81 -26.94 1.04
CA ALA A 98 14.66 -26.15 2.26
C ALA A 98 13.23 -26.27 2.82
N HIS A 99 13.08 -26.16 4.15
CA HIS A 99 11.79 -26.28 4.83
C HIS A 99 11.14 -24.93 5.19
N HIS A 100 11.70 -23.81 4.72
CA HIS A 100 11.27 -22.45 5.08
C HIS A 100 10.44 -21.80 3.95
N SER A 101 9.16 -22.18 3.85
CA SER A 101 8.23 -21.64 2.84
C SER A 101 7.86 -20.17 3.07
N GLU A 102 8.12 -19.64 4.28
CA GLU A 102 7.86 -18.26 4.65
C GLU A 102 8.66 -17.25 3.82
N ALA A 103 9.79 -17.67 3.23
CA ALA A 103 10.61 -16.84 2.35
C ALA A 103 9.88 -16.36 1.08
N ILE A 104 8.75 -16.98 0.72
CA ILE A 104 7.88 -16.55 -0.38
C ILE A 104 7.03 -15.34 0.01
N LEU A 105 6.64 -15.25 1.29
CA LEU A 105 5.66 -14.27 1.78
C LEU A 105 6.06 -12.79 1.56
N PRO A 106 7.33 -12.37 1.74
CA PRO A 106 7.79 -11.01 1.44
C PRO A 106 7.54 -10.55 -0.01
N PHE A 107 7.53 -11.49 -0.97
CA PHE A 107 7.23 -11.21 -2.38
C PHE A 107 5.73 -11.06 -2.63
N LEU A 108 4.89 -11.67 -1.79
CA LEU A 108 3.44 -11.46 -1.82
C LEU A 108 3.08 -10.16 -1.11
N TYR A 109 3.41 -10.04 0.17
CA TYR A 109 3.29 -8.82 0.94
C TYR A 109 4.65 -8.46 1.55
N PRO A 110 5.18 -7.26 1.32
CA PRO A 110 4.55 -6.11 0.66
C PRO A 110 4.70 -6.11 -0.87
N GLY A 111 5.39 -7.11 -1.45
CA GLY A 111 5.79 -7.11 -2.87
C GLY A 111 4.68 -6.75 -3.84
N VAL A 112 3.62 -7.55 -3.93
CA VAL A 112 2.49 -7.29 -4.85
C VAL A 112 1.95 -5.87 -4.73
N GLY A 113 1.86 -5.32 -3.52
CA GLY A 113 1.41 -3.94 -3.30
C GLY A 113 2.36 -2.88 -3.86
N PHE A 114 3.68 -3.07 -3.74
CA PHE A 114 4.67 -2.13 -4.31
C PHE A 114 4.65 -2.16 -5.84
N PHE A 115 4.56 -3.36 -6.43
CA PHE A 115 4.41 -3.50 -7.88
C PHE A 115 3.07 -2.95 -8.37
N ALA A 116 1.99 -3.10 -7.61
CA ALA A 116 0.70 -2.49 -7.92
C ALA A 116 0.76 -0.96 -7.84
N LEU A 117 1.41 -0.39 -6.82
CA LEU A 117 1.59 1.05 -6.70
C LEU A 117 2.39 1.62 -7.88
N PHE A 118 3.42 0.90 -8.34
CA PHE A 118 4.13 1.25 -9.57
C PHE A 118 3.24 1.13 -10.82
N GLY A 119 2.46 0.06 -10.93
CA GLY A 119 1.48 -0.12 -12.01
C GLY A 119 0.45 1.01 -12.07
N VAL A 120 -0.11 1.42 -10.92
CA VAL A 120 -1.05 2.55 -10.87
C VAL A 120 -0.43 3.81 -11.45
N TYR A 121 0.80 4.14 -11.07
CA TYR A 121 1.49 5.32 -11.60
C TYR A 121 1.80 5.16 -13.09
N LYS A 122 2.31 4.00 -13.50
CA LYS A 122 2.74 3.73 -14.88
C LYS A 122 1.56 3.75 -15.86
N ASP A 123 0.43 3.18 -15.47
CA ASP A 123 -0.73 2.96 -16.35
C ASP A 123 -1.72 4.14 -16.28
N PHE A 124 -1.91 4.73 -15.10
CA PHE A 124 -2.95 5.74 -14.84
C PHE A 124 -2.41 7.11 -14.37
N GLY A 125 -1.09 7.25 -14.24
CA GLY A 125 -0.41 8.51 -13.94
C GLY A 125 -0.52 8.97 -12.48
N ALA A 126 0.08 10.14 -12.22
CA ALA A 126 0.15 10.72 -10.87
C ALA A 126 -1.23 11.00 -10.25
N VAL A 127 -2.25 11.31 -11.06
CA VAL A 127 -3.62 11.59 -10.59
C VAL A 127 -4.23 10.37 -9.89
N ALA A 128 -3.98 9.16 -10.39
CA ALA A 128 -4.46 7.94 -9.75
C ALA A 128 -3.77 7.70 -8.39
N ILE A 129 -2.48 8.03 -8.27
CA ILE A 129 -1.78 8.00 -6.98
C ILE A 129 -2.33 9.03 -6.00
N ILE A 130 -2.66 10.23 -6.47
CA ILE A 130 -3.30 11.27 -5.64
C ILE A 130 -4.68 10.80 -5.17
N TRP A 131 -5.46 10.17 -6.06
CA TRP A 131 -6.75 9.61 -5.68
C TRP A 131 -6.60 8.54 -4.59
N LEU A 132 -5.67 7.59 -4.77
CA LEU A 132 -5.36 6.59 -3.76
C LEU A 132 -4.95 7.21 -2.42
N LEU A 133 -4.05 8.20 -2.46
CA LEU A 133 -3.60 8.94 -1.27
C LEU A 133 -4.76 9.57 -0.52
N VAL A 134 -5.66 10.25 -1.24
CA VAL A 134 -6.85 10.88 -0.63
C VAL A 134 -7.74 9.85 0.03
N VAL A 135 -8.02 8.72 -0.64
CA VAL A 135 -8.86 7.65 -0.08
C VAL A 135 -8.25 7.07 1.20
N VAL A 136 -6.95 6.72 1.17
CA VAL A 136 -6.27 6.13 2.33
C VAL A 136 -6.19 7.12 3.49
N VAL A 137 -5.75 8.35 3.24
CA VAL A 137 -5.61 9.37 4.29
C VAL A 137 -6.97 9.74 4.87
N ALA A 138 -8.01 9.90 4.05
CA ALA A 138 -9.35 10.16 4.53
C ALA A 138 -9.91 8.99 5.36
N SER A 139 -9.61 7.75 4.99
CA SER A 139 -10.01 6.56 5.74
C SER A 139 -9.38 6.56 7.13
N ASP A 140 -8.07 6.77 7.22
CA ASP A 140 -7.34 6.79 8.49
C ASP A 140 -7.79 7.94 9.40
N VAL A 141 -7.96 9.14 8.83
CA VAL A 141 -8.44 10.33 9.56
C VAL A 141 -9.86 10.10 10.05
N GLY A 142 -10.76 9.63 9.19
CA GLY A 142 -12.15 9.35 9.54
C GLY A 142 -12.26 8.23 10.58
N ALA A 143 -11.43 7.19 10.48
CA ALA A 143 -11.39 6.12 11.47
C ALA A 143 -10.89 6.58 12.84
N PHE A 144 -9.86 7.42 12.86
CA PHE A 144 -9.32 7.99 14.09
C PHE A 144 -10.33 8.91 14.79
N PHE A 145 -10.89 9.90 14.09
CA PHE A 145 -11.81 10.85 14.69
C PHE A 145 -13.18 10.22 14.96
N GLY A 146 -13.71 9.44 14.02
CA GLY A 146 -14.96 8.71 14.18
C GLY A 146 -14.89 7.72 15.34
N GLY A 147 -13.77 6.99 15.46
CA GLY A 147 -13.56 6.07 16.57
C GLY A 147 -13.43 6.78 17.92
N LYS A 148 -12.81 7.96 17.97
CA LYS A 148 -12.70 8.75 19.20
C LYS A 148 -14.04 9.34 19.66
N LEU A 149 -14.90 9.73 18.74
CA LEU A 149 -16.17 10.40 19.04
C LEU A 149 -17.32 9.42 19.27
N LEU A 150 -17.38 8.35 18.49
CA LEU A 150 -18.53 7.44 18.40
C LEU A 150 -18.17 5.97 18.67
N GLY A 151 -16.89 5.66 18.86
CA GLY A 151 -16.40 4.29 19.02
C GLY A 151 -16.90 3.63 20.30
N LYS A 152 -17.53 2.46 20.14
CA LYS A 152 -18.02 1.64 21.26
C LYS A 152 -17.61 0.19 21.10
N THR A 153 -17.59 -0.30 19.86
CA THR A 153 -17.37 -1.72 19.55
C THR A 153 -15.95 -1.93 19.06
N PRO A 154 -15.10 -2.70 19.79
CA PRO A 154 -13.76 -3.04 19.31
C PRO A 154 -13.83 -3.77 17.97
N PHE A 155 -13.00 -3.37 17.01
CA PHE A 155 -13.01 -3.91 15.64
C PHE A 155 -12.15 -5.17 15.50
N THR A 156 -11.02 -5.24 16.21
CA THR A 156 -10.10 -6.38 16.14
C THR A 156 -9.46 -6.66 17.51
N PRO A 157 -9.27 -7.94 17.90
CA PRO A 157 -8.54 -8.29 19.11
C PRO A 157 -7.09 -7.77 19.12
N THR A 158 -6.47 -7.67 17.94
CA THR A 158 -5.06 -7.29 17.75
C THR A 158 -4.80 -5.81 18.03
N SER A 159 -5.85 -4.97 17.91
CA SER A 159 -5.78 -3.54 18.11
C SER A 159 -7.06 -3.04 18.81
N PRO A 160 -7.13 -3.18 20.15
CA PRO A 160 -8.35 -2.87 20.92
C PRO A 160 -8.81 -1.41 20.81
N ASN A 161 -7.91 -0.50 20.39
CA ASN A 161 -8.24 0.91 20.18
C ASN A 161 -8.95 1.18 18.84
N LYS A 162 -8.97 0.23 17.91
CA LYS A 162 -9.71 0.37 16.64
C LYS A 162 -11.16 -0.04 16.89
N THR A 163 -12.10 0.80 16.48
CA THR A 163 -13.53 0.57 16.67
C THR A 163 -14.25 0.39 15.34
N LEU A 164 -15.32 -0.42 15.35
CA LEU A 164 -16.11 -0.69 14.15
C LEU A 164 -16.77 0.58 13.63
N GLU A 165 -17.28 1.43 14.54
CA GLU A 165 -17.89 2.71 14.19
C GLU A 165 -16.86 3.65 13.55
N GLY A 166 -15.63 3.68 14.07
CA GLY A 166 -14.53 4.41 13.45
C GLY A 166 -14.26 3.92 12.03
N ALA A 167 -14.05 2.62 11.85
CA ALA A 167 -13.79 2.05 10.53
C ALA A 167 -14.89 2.39 9.51
N LEU A 168 -16.17 2.30 9.90
CA LEU A 168 -17.29 2.66 9.03
C LEU A 168 -17.28 4.15 8.65
N ILE A 169 -17.05 5.04 9.61
CA ILE A 169 -16.94 6.49 9.35
C ILE A 169 -15.76 6.80 8.44
N GLY A 170 -14.63 6.13 8.65
CA GLY A 170 -13.45 6.21 7.78
C GLY A 170 -13.77 5.85 6.34
N VAL A 171 -14.40 4.69 6.13
CA VAL A 171 -14.79 4.22 4.78
C VAL A 171 -15.78 5.20 4.12
N VAL A 172 -16.80 5.68 4.84
CA VAL A 172 -17.77 6.64 4.29
C VAL A 172 -17.08 7.95 3.90
N LEU A 173 -16.25 8.50 4.79
CA LEU A 173 -15.52 9.74 4.52
C LEU A 173 -14.58 9.60 3.32
N ALA A 174 -13.83 8.51 3.27
CA ALA A 174 -12.93 8.18 2.16
C ALA A 174 -13.67 8.00 0.83
N SER A 175 -14.85 7.39 0.86
CA SER A 175 -15.69 7.21 -0.32
C SER A 175 -16.13 8.55 -0.91
N VAL A 176 -16.62 9.46 -0.05
CA VAL A 176 -17.10 10.78 -0.45
C VAL A 176 -15.96 11.68 -0.91
N LEU A 177 -14.84 11.75 -0.19
CA LEU A 177 -13.72 12.60 -0.59
C LEU A 177 -13.00 12.05 -1.83
N GLY A 178 -12.83 10.73 -1.89
CA GLY A 178 -12.25 10.05 -3.03
C GLY A 178 -13.06 10.23 -4.31
N SER A 179 -14.40 10.27 -4.23
CA SER A 179 -15.24 10.42 -5.42
C SER A 179 -15.03 11.76 -6.14
N PHE A 180 -14.80 12.86 -5.40
CA PHE A 180 -14.49 14.16 -6.00
C PHE A 180 -13.14 14.18 -6.74
N VAL A 181 -12.18 13.37 -6.32
CA VAL A 181 -10.88 13.26 -6.99
C VAL A 181 -10.98 12.31 -8.19
N GLY A 182 -11.67 11.17 -8.01
CA GLY A 182 -11.77 10.12 -9.01
C GLY A 182 -12.75 10.38 -10.16
N MET A 183 -13.73 11.30 -9.99
CA MET A 183 -14.84 11.51 -10.93
C MET A 183 -14.45 11.95 -12.35
N GLY A 184 -13.18 12.27 -12.59
CA GLY A 184 -12.67 12.65 -13.90
C GLY A 184 -12.58 11.47 -14.89
N LYS A 185 -11.63 11.57 -15.83
CA LYS A 185 -11.45 10.57 -16.90
C LYS A 185 -11.17 9.15 -16.39
N LEU A 186 -10.59 9.03 -15.19
CA LEU A 186 -10.23 7.73 -14.59
C LEU A 186 -11.47 6.86 -14.35
N SER A 187 -12.48 7.36 -13.62
CA SER A 187 -13.68 6.56 -13.32
C SER A 187 -14.80 6.70 -14.36
N GLY A 188 -14.79 7.78 -15.16
CA GLY A 188 -15.90 8.09 -16.08
C GLY A 188 -17.13 8.70 -15.40
N GLY A 189 -17.05 9.09 -14.12
CA GLY A 189 -18.12 9.82 -13.42
C GLY A 189 -18.14 9.63 -11.91
N PHE A 190 -18.95 10.44 -11.23
CA PHE A 190 -19.03 10.48 -9.76
C PHE A 190 -19.48 9.15 -9.14
N LEU A 191 -20.51 8.49 -9.69
CA LEU A 191 -21.04 7.25 -9.13
C LEU A 191 -19.99 6.12 -9.17
N MET A 192 -19.26 6.00 -10.27
CA MET A 192 -18.19 5.00 -10.39
C MET A 192 -17.01 5.35 -9.48
N ALA A 193 -16.66 6.64 -9.36
CA ALA A 193 -15.61 7.09 -8.44
C ALA A 193 -15.98 6.83 -6.97
N LEU A 194 -17.26 6.99 -6.60
CA LEU A 194 -17.77 6.69 -5.27
C LEU A 194 -17.66 5.19 -4.96
N LEU A 195 -18.08 4.33 -5.90
CA LEU A 195 -17.96 2.88 -5.76
C LEU A 195 -16.49 2.46 -5.64
N PHE A 196 -15.60 2.99 -6.48
CA PHE A 196 -14.18 2.64 -6.44
C PHE A 196 -13.54 3.11 -5.13
N SER A 197 -13.80 4.35 -4.72
CA SER A 197 -13.28 4.89 -3.46
C SER A 197 -13.77 4.08 -2.24
N PHE A 198 -15.02 3.62 -2.26
CA PHE A 198 -15.56 2.72 -1.25
C PHE A 198 -14.83 1.39 -1.19
N LEU A 199 -14.64 0.72 -2.33
CA LEU A 199 -13.94 -0.56 -2.40
C LEU A 199 -12.47 -0.43 -2.00
N ILE A 200 -11.79 0.62 -2.47
CA ILE A 200 -10.39 0.90 -2.10
C ILE A 200 -10.26 1.14 -0.60
N ALA A 201 -11.14 1.95 0.00
CA ALA A 201 -11.12 2.20 1.44
C ALA A 201 -11.35 0.92 2.26
N LEU A 202 -12.29 0.07 1.83
CA LEU A 202 -12.56 -1.20 2.48
C LEU A 202 -11.33 -2.13 2.45
N ILE A 203 -10.67 -2.25 1.30
CA ILE A 203 -9.48 -3.08 1.12
C ILE A 203 -8.27 -2.50 1.87
N ALA A 204 -8.12 -1.18 1.89
CA ALA A 204 -7.08 -0.49 2.65
C ALA A 204 -7.16 -0.79 4.16
N VAL A 205 -8.37 -0.80 4.75
CA VAL A 205 -8.58 -1.18 6.15
C VAL A 205 -8.04 -2.59 6.44
N PHE A 206 -8.24 -3.54 5.54
CA PHE A 206 -7.69 -4.89 5.70
C PHE A 206 -6.16 -4.94 5.62
N GLY A 207 -5.53 -4.04 4.85
CA GLY A 207 -4.07 -3.92 4.80
C GLY A 207 -3.46 -3.53 6.14
N ASP A 208 -3.98 -2.48 6.77
CA ASP A 208 -3.55 -2.03 8.10
C ASP A 208 -3.84 -3.06 9.20
N LEU A 209 -4.96 -3.80 9.10
CA LEU A 209 -5.22 -4.94 9.99
C LEU A 209 -4.20 -6.07 9.80
N TYR A 210 -3.85 -6.40 8.56
CA TYR A 210 -2.91 -7.47 8.24
C TYR A 210 -1.50 -7.15 8.75
N GLU A 211 -0.98 -5.94 8.51
CA GLU A 211 0.33 -5.55 9.06
C GLU A 211 0.31 -5.50 10.58
N SER A 212 -0.76 -4.96 11.17
CA SER A 212 -0.95 -4.96 12.62
C SER A 212 -0.86 -6.37 13.19
N TYR A 213 -1.49 -7.36 12.54
CA TYR A 213 -1.41 -8.76 12.92
C TYR A 213 0.02 -9.31 12.82
N LEU A 214 0.72 -9.08 11.71
CA LEU A 214 2.10 -9.55 11.54
C LEU A 214 3.03 -9.00 12.61
N LYS A 215 2.90 -7.72 12.96
CA LYS A 215 3.68 -7.07 14.03
C LYS A 215 3.45 -7.74 15.38
N ARG A 216 2.18 -8.02 15.72
CA ARG A 216 1.85 -8.70 17.00
C ARG A 216 2.33 -10.14 17.04
N ARG A 217 2.27 -10.86 15.92
CA ARG A 217 2.77 -12.24 15.82
C ARG A 217 4.25 -12.35 16.21
N VAL A 218 5.05 -11.34 15.90
CA VAL A 218 6.48 -11.29 16.24
C VAL A 218 6.79 -10.45 17.48
N GLY A 219 5.78 -10.00 18.22
CA GLY A 219 5.94 -9.27 19.48
C GLY A 219 6.41 -7.82 19.34
N ILE A 220 6.31 -7.21 18.16
CA ILE A 220 6.71 -5.82 17.91
C ILE A 220 5.49 -4.92 17.68
N LYS A 221 5.71 -3.60 17.77
CA LYS A 221 4.67 -2.59 17.51
C LYS A 221 4.84 -1.88 16.18
N ASP A 222 6.08 -1.57 15.83
CA ASP A 222 6.48 -0.85 14.62
C ASP A 222 7.33 -1.81 13.76
N SER A 223 7.14 -1.81 12.44
CA SER A 223 7.85 -2.69 11.51
C SER A 223 9.33 -2.29 11.33
N GLY A 224 9.65 -1.02 11.62
CA GLY A 224 11.00 -0.49 11.55
C GLY A 224 11.22 0.74 12.44
N LYS A 225 12.39 1.37 12.29
CA LYS A 225 12.77 2.60 13.02
C LYS A 225 13.35 3.67 12.08
N ILE A 226 13.17 3.50 10.76
CA ILE A 226 13.86 4.31 9.76
C ILE A 226 13.24 5.71 9.63
N LEU A 227 11.96 5.87 10.00
CA LEU A 227 11.26 7.14 10.00
C LEU A 227 11.13 7.66 11.45
N PRO A 228 11.91 8.69 11.84
CA PRO A 228 11.85 9.26 13.17
C PRO A 228 10.42 9.66 13.56
N GLY A 229 9.95 9.12 14.69
CA GLY A 229 8.59 9.38 15.19
C GLY A 229 7.44 8.68 14.43
N HIS A 230 7.71 7.90 13.37
CA HIS A 230 6.70 7.25 12.53
C HIS A 230 6.85 5.73 12.35
N GLY A 231 7.97 5.16 12.79
CA GLY A 231 8.22 3.71 12.72
C GLY A 231 8.94 3.29 11.45
N GLY A 232 8.48 2.21 10.84
CA GLY A 232 8.95 1.69 9.57
C GLY A 232 8.30 2.33 8.35
N VAL A 233 8.80 1.96 7.18
CA VAL A 233 8.19 2.30 5.89
C VAL A 233 6.85 1.58 5.73
N LEU A 234 6.79 0.30 6.11
CA LEU A 234 5.57 -0.49 6.02
C LEU A 234 4.46 0.07 6.92
N ASP A 235 4.80 0.56 8.11
CA ASP A 235 3.84 1.22 9.03
C ASP A 235 3.12 2.44 8.43
N ARG A 236 3.62 2.98 7.30
CA ARG A 236 3.05 4.12 6.58
C ARG A 236 2.37 3.73 5.28
N LEU A 237 2.63 2.53 4.77
CA LEU A 237 2.20 2.07 3.46
C LEU A 237 1.27 0.86 3.51
N ASP A 238 1.06 0.19 4.65
CA ASP A 238 0.13 -0.95 4.81
C ASP A 238 -1.20 -0.78 4.06
N SER A 239 -1.97 0.24 4.45
CA SER A 239 -3.26 0.58 3.83
C SER A 239 -3.10 0.92 2.35
N MET A 240 -2.02 1.62 1.99
CA MET A 240 -1.76 2.07 0.63
C MET A 240 -1.39 0.93 -0.32
N LEU A 241 -0.66 -0.08 0.13
CA LEU A 241 -0.24 -1.22 -0.68
C LEU A 241 -1.46 -2.07 -1.08
N PHE A 242 -2.39 -2.27 -0.16
CA PHE A 242 -3.67 -2.93 -0.44
C PHE A 242 -4.59 -2.06 -1.30
N GLY A 243 -4.66 -0.76 -0.99
CA GLY A 243 -5.41 0.21 -1.78
C GLY A 243 -4.91 0.32 -3.23
N ALA A 244 -3.60 0.28 -3.45
CA ALA A 244 -2.99 0.33 -4.78
C ALA A 244 -3.37 -0.89 -5.62
N LEU A 245 -3.31 -2.09 -5.02
CA LEU A 245 -3.72 -3.31 -5.68
C LEU A 245 -5.20 -3.26 -6.11
N SER A 246 -6.08 -2.81 -5.21
CA SER A 246 -7.51 -2.67 -5.53
C SER A 246 -7.79 -1.58 -6.58
N LEU A 247 -7.16 -0.41 -6.48
CA LEU A 247 -7.32 0.66 -7.47
C LEU A 247 -6.85 0.22 -8.86
N HIS A 248 -5.68 -0.42 -8.95
CA HIS A 248 -5.16 -0.94 -10.22
C HIS A 248 -6.13 -1.92 -10.87
N ALA A 249 -6.60 -2.91 -10.10
CA ALA A 249 -7.54 -3.91 -10.58
C ALA A 249 -8.87 -3.29 -11.04
N LEU A 250 -9.42 -2.33 -10.29
CA LEU A 250 -10.68 -1.66 -10.63
C LEU A 250 -10.58 -0.82 -11.91
N LEU A 251 -9.49 -0.07 -12.07
CA LEU A 251 -9.28 0.75 -13.27
C LEU A 251 -9.01 -0.12 -14.51
N TYR A 252 -8.18 -1.16 -14.38
CA TYR A 252 -7.92 -2.08 -15.47
C TYR A 252 -9.20 -2.83 -15.90
N PHE A 253 -10.00 -3.29 -14.93
CA PHE A 253 -11.30 -3.91 -15.23
C PHE A 253 -12.25 -2.95 -15.96
N LEU A 254 -12.27 -1.67 -15.56
CA LEU A 254 -13.07 -0.65 -16.21
C LEU A 254 -12.64 -0.39 -17.67
N GLU A 255 -11.34 -0.37 -17.95
CA GLU A 255 -10.83 -0.23 -19.32
C GLU A 255 -11.23 -1.41 -20.19
N VAL A 256 -11.00 -2.64 -19.71
CA VAL A 256 -11.40 -3.87 -20.42
C VAL A 256 -12.92 -3.89 -20.67
N TRP A 257 -13.72 -3.47 -19.68
CA TRP A 257 -15.17 -3.38 -19.83
C TRP A 257 -15.56 -2.38 -20.93
N LYS A 258 -14.96 -1.18 -20.94
CA LYS A 258 -15.24 -0.15 -21.97
C LYS A 258 -14.87 -0.64 -23.36
N GLU A 259 -13.72 -1.28 -23.51
CA GLU A 259 -13.31 -1.86 -24.80
C GLU A 259 -14.32 -2.91 -25.27
N THR A 260 -14.71 -3.82 -24.38
CA THR A 260 -15.64 -4.92 -24.72
C THR A 260 -17.06 -4.41 -25.02
N ALA A 261 -17.56 -3.42 -24.28
CA ALA A 261 -18.87 -2.82 -24.52
C ALA A 261 -18.95 -2.17 -25.90
N VAL A 262 -17.88 -1.48 -26.32
CA VAL A 262 -17.78 -0.92 -27.68
C VAL A 262 -17.83 -2.02 -28.76
N PHE A 263 -17.24 -3.19 -28.50
CA PHE A 263 -17.31 -4.34 -29.41
C PHE A 263 -18.70 -4.99 -29.46
N LEU A 264 -19.50 -4.89 -28.40
CA LEU A 264 -20.85 -5.46 -28.33
C LEU A 264 -21.96 -4.52 -28.83
N GLY A 265 -21.63 -3.27 -29.16
CA GLY A 265 -22.51 -2.36 -29.88
C GLY A 265 -23.56 -1.63 -29.04
N ASP A 266 -23.31 -1.44 -27.75
CA ASP A 266 -24.07 -0.51 -26.90
C ASP A 266 -23.64 0.96 -27.11
#